data_AF-A0A959FC75-F1
#
_entry.id   AF-A0A959FC75-F1
#
_cell.length_a   1.000
_cell.length_b   1.000
_cell.length_c   1.000
_cell.angle_alpha   90.00
_cell.angle_beta   90.00
_cell.angle_gamma   90.00
#
_symmetry.space_group_name_H-M   'P 1'
#
loop_
_entity.id
_entity.type
_entity.pdbx_description
1 polymer ?
#
loop_
_entity_poly.entity_id
_entity_poly.type
_entity_poly.pdbx_seq_one_letter_code
_entity_poly.pdbx_strand_id
1 'polypeptide(L)'
;MEIQKLKNTAKEYLIARKKFLDIANDTIELSGNDNIIGRIGEFIAYQLLKSQGRCPTKNQNKSERGYDLTCDNGIKVSVKTITHENETQRTTRIKEPWDELIFVQLNAFAEVERIGILTKSEFEFARTQSKKYGLTPYCQLTMLNPKGLIGKYGTVLQKNELEAKALL
;
A
#
# COMPACT_ATOMS: atom_id res chain seq x y z
N MET A 1 36.00 -7.42 -2.87
CA MET A 1 34.86 -6.88 -2.08
C MET A 1 34.45 -7.95 -1.10
N GLU A 2 34.92 -7.83 0.13
CA GLU A 2 35.07 -8.97 1.04
C GLU A 2 33.75 -9.38 1.69
N ILE A 3 33.55 -10.69 1.81
CA ILE A 3 32.42 -11.36 2.47
C ILE A 3 32.04 -10.71 3.82
N GLN A 4 33.01 -10.13 4.53
CA GLN A 4 32.77 -9.41 5.78
C GLN A 4 31.84 -8.20 5.63
N LYS A 5 31.98 -7.42 4.54
CA LYS A 5 31.08 -6.29 4.26
C LYS A 5 29.65 -6.78 4.07
N LEU A 6 29.46 -7.87 3.32
CA LEU A 6 28.13 -8.47 3.09
C LEU A 6 27.51 -8.96 4.40
N LYS A 7 28.29 -9.63 5.26
CA LYS A 7 27.84 -10.07 6.60
C LYS A 7 27.42 -8.90 7.47
N ASN A 8 28.21 -7.81 7.48
CA ASN A 8 27.89 -6.62 8.26
C ASN A 8 26.60 -5.97 7.78
N THR A 9 26.43 -5.77 6.47
CA THR A 9 25.18 -5.23 5.89
C THR A 9 23.97 -6.09 6.23
N ALA A 10 24.08 -7.42 6.11
CA ALA A 10 22.98 -8.32 6.50
C ALA A 10 22.64 -8.21 7.99
N LYS A 11 23.65 -8.11 8.87
CA LYS A 11 23.46 -7.95 10.31
C LYS A 11 22.79 -6.60 10.65
N GLU A 12 23.22 -5.51 10.01
CA GLU A 12 22.64 -4.17 10.18
C GLU A 12 21.15 -4.17 9.80
N TYR A 13 20.80 -4.78 8.67
CA TYR A 13 19.40 -4.96 8.28
C TYR A 13 18.60 -5.74 9.32
N LEU A 14 19.12 -6.87 9.82
CA LEU A 14 18.42 -7.66 10.84
C LEU A 14 18.21 -6.89 12.15
N ILE A 15 19.17 -6.07 12.56
CA ILE A 15 19.05 -5.19 13.73
C ILE A 15 17.99 -4.12 13.49
N ALA A 16 18.02 -3.44 12.33
CA ALA A 16 17.04 -2.42 11.97
C ALA A 16 15.62 -3.01 11.91
N ARG A 17 15.49 -4.19 11.29
CA ARG A 17 14.25 -4.97 11.25
C ARG A 17 13.74 -5.28 12.65
N LYS A 18 14.61 -5.73 13.56
CA LYS A 18 14.20 -6.00 14.94
C LYS A 18 13.69 -4.72 15.63
N LYS A 19 14.42 -3.61 15.53
CA LYS A 19 14.00 -2.32 16.11
C LYS A 19 12.63 -1.88 15.57
N PHE A 20 12.41 -2.01 14.27
CA PHE A 20 11.11 -1.74 13.66
C PHE A 20 10.02 -2.62 14.28
N LEU A 21 10.24 -3.94 14.38
CA LEU A 21 9.25 -4.86 14.94
C LEU A 21 8.96 -4.60 16.41
N ASP A 22 9.97 -4.26 17.20
CA ASP A 22 9.80 -3.95 18.63
C ASP A 22 8.82 -2.76 18.78
N ILE A 23 9.01 -1.66 18.03
CA ILE A 23 8.08 -0.51 18.02
C ILE A 23 6.72 -0.89 17.44
N ALA A 24 6.72 -1.60 16.32
CA ALA A 24 5.52 -1.84 15.54
C ALA A 24 4.58 -2.85 16.22
N ASN A 25 5.08 -3.71 17.12
CA ASN A 25 4.27 -4.62 17.90
C ASN A 25 3.61 -3.94 19.12
N ASP A 26 4.12 -2.79 19.53
CA ASP A 26 3.57 -1.99 20.63
C ASP A 26 2.55 -0.94 20.14
N THR A 27 2.29 -0.86 18.83
CA THR A 27 1.41 0.14 18.21
C THR A 27 0.38 -0.51 17.29
N ILE A 28 -0.87 -0.03 17.32
CA ILE A 28 -1.94 -0.60 16.50
C ILE A 28 -1.75 -0.21 15.03
N GLU A 29 -1.30 1.01 14.75
CA GLU A 29 -1.18 1.60 13.41
C GLU A 29 -0.14 0.89 12.55
N LEU A 30 0.94 0.41 13.18
CA LEU A 30 1.95 -0.41 12.52
C LEU A 30 1.76 -1.89 12.78
N SER A 31 0.75 -2.37 13.51
CA SER A 31 0.50 -3.82 13.70
C SER A 31 0.19 -4.53 12.37
N GLY A 32 0.27 -5.86 12.29
CA GLY A 32 -0.04 -6.58 11.05
C GLY A 32 0.67 -7.91 10.90
N ASN A 33 0.70 -8.44 9.67
CA ASN A 33 1.36 -9.71 9.36
C ASN A 33 2.90 -9.56 9.25
N ASP A 34 3.61 -10.67 9.03
CA ASP A 34 5.07 -10.76 8.90
C ASP A 34 5.71 -9.90 7.78
N ASN A 35 4.94 -9.46 6.79
CA ASN A 35 5.42 -8.59 5.72
C ASN A 35 5.54 -7.12 6.15
N ILE A 36 6.78 -6.68 6.42
CA ILE A 36 7.12 -5.32 6.85
C ILE A 36 6.72 -4.25 5.82
N ILE A 37 6.94 -4.51 4.53
CA ILE A 37 6.57 -3.56 3.46
C ILE A 37 5.05 -3.36 3.40
N GLY A 38 4.29 -4.43 3.66
CA GLY A 38 2.84 -4.35 3.82
C GLY A 38 2.46 -3.43 4.99
N ARG A 39 3.03 -3.69 6.18
CA ARG A 39 2.79 -2.87 7.39
C ARG A 39 3.11 -1.39 7.19
N ILE A 40 4.22 -1.09 6.52
CA ILE A 40 4.62 0.29 6.18
C ILE A 40 3.60 0.92 5.23
N GLY A 41 3.19 0.21 4.18
CA GLY A 41 2.16 0.71 3.26
C GLY A 41 0.82 1.01 3.93
N GLU A 42 0.38 0.11 4.81
CA GLU A 42 -0.83 0.31 5.62
C GLU A 42 -0.71 1.56 6.50
N PHE A 43 0.46 1.82 7.07
CA PHE A 43 0.70 3.02 7.87
C PHE A 43 0.70 4.30 7.03
N ILE A 44 1.33 4.29 5.85
CA ILE A 44 1.26 5.41 4.88
C ILE A 44 -0.19 5.69 4.51
N ALA A 45 -0.97 4.65 4.20
CA ALA A 45 -2.38 4.77 3.89
C ALA A 45 -3.19 5.34 5.08
N TYR A 46 -2.90 4.87 6.29
CA TYR A 46 -3.49 5.41 7.53
C TYR A 46 -3.22 6.91 7.67
N GLN A 47 -1.96 7.34 7.51
CA GLN A 47 -1.60 8.76 7.59
C GLN A 47 -2.25 9.60 6.47
N LEU A 48 -2.32 9.06 5.24
CA LEU A 48 -2.99 9.72 4.13
C LEU A 48 -4.46 9.98 4.45
N LEU A 49 -5.17 8.96 4.94
CA LEU A 49 -6.58 9.06 5.32
C LEU A 49 -6.78 10.08 6.45
N LYS A 50 -5.93 10.06 7.48
CA LYS A 50 -5.92 11.08 8.54
C LYS A 50 -5.68 12.49 7.98
N SER A 51 -4.76 12.66 7.03
CA SER A 51 -4.47 13.96 6.39
C SER A 51 -5.66 14.51 5.60
N GLN A 52 -6.61 13.65 5.23
CA GLN A 52 -7.85 13.99 4.55
C GLN A 52 -9.01 14.24 5.53
N GLY A 53 -8.75 14.24 6.84
CA GLY A 53 -9.78 14.42 7.87
C GLY A 53 -10.60 13.16 8.15
N ARG A 54 -10.20 12.00 7.64
CA ARG A 54 -10.92 10.73 7.84
C ARG A 54 -10.46 10.03 9.11
N CYS A 55 -11.24 9.05 9.58
CA CYS A 55 -10.96 8.30 10.80
C CYS A 55 -10.63 6.82 10.53
N PRO A 56 -9.42 6.50 10.03
CA PRO A 56 -9.03 5.12 9.76
C PRO A 56 -8.78 4.35 11.07
N THR A 57 -9.15 3.08 11.06
CA THR A 57 -8.84 2.09 12.09
C THR A 57 -8.25 0.85 11.42
N LYS A 58 -7.27 0.22 12.07
CA LYS A 58 -6.61 -0.96 11.50
C LYS A 58 -7.46 -2.21 11.71
N ASN A 59 -7.57 -3.07 10.69
CA ASN A 59 -8.20 -4.36 10.87
C ASN A 59 -7.27 -5.30 11.65
N GLN A 60 -7.65 -5.65 12.88
CA GLN A 60 -6.89 -6.58 13.72
C GLN A 60 -7.27 -8.05 13.49
N ASN A 61 -8.40 -8.30 12.83
CA ASN A 61 -8.90 -9.65 12.61
C ASN A 61 -8.23 -10.28 11.38
N LYS A 62 -7.20 -11.10 11.61
CA LYS A 62 -6.46 -11.81 10.54
C LYS A 62 -7.31 -12.79 9.73
N SER A 63 -8.50 -13.17 10.23
CA SER A 63 -9.42 -14.04 9.49
C SER A 63 -10.24 -13.28 8.45
N GLU A 64 -10.42 -11.97 8.65
CA GLU A 64 -11.06 -11.09 7.68
C GLU A 64 -10.07 -10.76 6.57
N ARG A 65 -10.45 -11.14 5.35
CA ARG A 65 -9.62 -10.94 4.15
C ARG A 65 -10.19 -9.79 3.34
N GLY A 66 -9.38 -9.26 2.44
CA GLY A 66 -9.80 -8.31 1.40
C GLY A 66 -9.50 -6.84 1.71
N TYR A 67 -9.45 -6.47 2.98
CA TYR A 67 -9.13 -5.11 3.43
C TYR A 67 -8.19 -5.10 4.63
N ASP A 68 -7.48 -3.99 4.78
CA ASP A 68 -6.41 -3.80 5.76
C ASP A 68 -6.79 -2.71 6.78
N LEU A 69 -7.60 -1.73 6.37
CA LEU A 69 -8.15 -0.68 7.23
C LEU A 69 -9.67 -0.61 7.09
N THR A 70 -10.34 -0.14 8.14
CA THR A 70 -11.69 0.40 8.06
C THR A 70 -11.63 1.91 8.23
N CYS A 71 -12.56 2.63 7.61
CA CYS A 71 -12.61 4.08 7.71
C CYS A 71 -14.06 4.55 7.77
N ASP A 72 -14.31 5.63 8.51
CA ASP A 72 -15.61 6.30 8.58
C ASP A 72 -16.75 5.28 8.84
N ASN A 73 -17.86 5.36 8.09
CA ASN A 73 -19.05 4.48 8.21
C ASN A 73 -18.81 3.03 7.74
N GLY A 74 -17.68 2.41 8.11
CA GLY A 74 -17.37 1.01 7.83
C GLY A 74 -16.77 0.75 6.44
N ILE A 75 -16.27 1.79 5.76
CA ILE A 75 -15.60 1.66 4.45
C ILE A 75 -14.37 0.76 4.61
N LYS A 76 -14.33 -0.33 3.85
CA LYS A 76 -13.23 -1.30 3.86
C LYS A 76 -12.16 -0.89 2.87
N VAL A 77 -10.99 -0.49 3.37
CA VAL A 77 -9.86 -0.03 2.57
C VAL A 77 -8.84 -1.15 2.41
N SER A 78 -8.62 -1.60 1.18
CA SER A 78 -7.53 -2.51 0.81
C SER A 78 -6.28 -1.69 0.51
N VAL A 79 -5.16 -2.01 1.14
CA VAL A 79 -3.88 -1.36 0.93
C VAL A 79 -2.95 -2.31 0.20
N LYS A 80 -2.29 -1.83 -0.84
CA LYS A 80 -1.30 -2.58 -1.60
C LYS A 80 -0.05 -1.73 -1.71
N THR A 81 1.10 -2.35 -1.54
CA THR A 81 2.40 -1.67 -1.63
C THR A 81 3.25 -2.35 -2.68
N ILE A 82 3.95 -1.54 -3.47
CA ILE A 82 4.98 -2.01 -4.38
C ILE A 82 6.26 -1.20 -4.20
N THR A 83 7.39 -1.89 -4.13
CA THR A 83 8.72 -1.29 -4.08
C THR A 83 9.39 -1.38 -5.45
N HIS A 84 10.40 -0.54 -5.67
CA HIS A 84 11.24 -0.59 -6.88
C HIS A 84 11.89 -1.97 -7.09
N GLU A 85 12.17 -2.71 -6.01
CA GLU A 85 12.78 -4.04 -6.06
C GLU A 85 11.87 -5.12 -6.68
N ASN A 86 10.58 -4.84 -6.88
CA ASN A 86 9.64 -5.80 -7.45
C ASN A 86 9.84 -5.93 -8.97
N GLU A 87 10.62 -6.94 -9.38
CA GLU A 87 10.93 -7.23 -10.79
C GLU A 87 9.68 -7.50 -11.64
N THR A 88 8.64 -8.08 -11.05
CA THR A 88 7.40 -8.41 -11.76
C THR A 88 6.46 -7.21 -11.95
N GLN A 89 6.79 -6.07 -11.36
CA GLN A 89 5.99 -4.84 -11.32
C GLN A 89 4.53 -5.07 -10.89
N ARG A 90 4.29 -6.09 -10.06
CA ARG A 90 2.97 -6.43 -9.52
C ARG A 90 3.07 -6.94 -8.08
N THR A 91 2.06 -6.61 -7.29
CA THR A 91 1.86 -7.14 -5.94
C THR A 91 0.63 -8.04 -5.91
N THR A 92 0.16 -8.39 -4.71
CA THR A 92 -0.96 -9.31 -4.50
C THR A 92 -2.26 -8.84 -5.17
N ARG A 93 -3.18 -9.79 -5.37
CA ARG A 93 -4.49 -9.52 -5.97
C ARG A 93 -5.36 -8.69 -5.04
N ILE A 94 -6.17 -7.83 -5.65
CA ILE A 94 -7.22 -7.08 -4.96
C ILE A 94 -8.40 -8.06 -4.79
N LYS A 95 -8.66 -8.49 -3.56
CA LYS A 95 -9.68 -9.50 -3.23
C LYS A 95 -10.78 -8.88 -2.38
N GLU A 96 -12.00 -9.36 -2.58
CA GLU A 96 -13.15 -8.97 -1.75
C GLU A 96 -13.05 -9.47 -0.31
N PRO A 97 -13.77 -8.83 0.62
CA PRO A 97 -14.49 -7.55 0.47
C PRO A 97 -13.56 -6.32 0.52
N TRP A 98 -13.83 -5.32 -0.34
CA TRP A 98 -13.23 -3.98 -0.25
C TRP A 98 -14.13 -2.93 -0.92
N ASP A 99 -14.08 -1.71 -0.41
CA ASP A 99 -14.83 -0.55 -0.91
C ASP A 99 -13.90 0.51 -1.54
N GLU A 100 -12.66 0.57 -1.04
CA GLU A 100 -11.63 1.49 -1.53
C GLU A 100 -10.27 0.77 -1.61
N LEU A 101 -9.50 1.04 -2.65
CA LEU A 101 -8.13 0.58 -2.84
C LEU A 101 -7.18 1.76 -2.71
N ILE A 102 -6.19 1.63 -1.84
CA ILE A 102 -5.02 2.51 -1.78
C ILE A 102 -3.80 1.72 -2.26
N PHE A 103 -3.19 2.16 -3.37
CA PHE A 103 -2.01 1.54 -3.95
C PHE A 103 -0.79 2.46 -3.80
N VAL A 104 0.13 2.07 -2.92
CA VAL A 104 1.34 2.82 -2.58
C VAL A 104 2.52 2.32 -3.41
N GLN A 105 3.19 3.24 -4.10
CA GLN A 105 4.47 2.98 -4.76
C GLN A 105 5.61 3.62 -3.98
N LEU A 106 6.61 2.81 -3.63
CA LEU A 106 7.89 3.26 -3.08
C LEU A 106 8.98 3.25 -4.15
N ASN A 107 9.81 4.29 -4.20
CA ASN A 107 10.93 4.39 -5.13
C ASN A 107 12.19 3.64 -4.62
N ALA A 108 13.29 3.75 -5.37
CA ALA A 108 14.56 3.10 -5.03
C ALA A 108 15.21 3.59 -3.73
N PHE A 109 14.77 4.75 -3.22
CA PHE A 109 15.23 5.34 -1.96
C PHE A 109 14.28 5.05 -0.79
N ALA A 110 13.32 4.14 -0.97
CA ALA A 110 12.27 3.80 -0.02
C ALA A 110 11.35 4.99 0.35
N GLU A 111 11.28 6.01 -0.50
CA GLU A 111 10.37 7.15 -0.36
C GLU A 111 9.06 6.90 -1.13
N VAL A 112 7.98 7.55 -0.71
CA VAL A 112 6.69 7.49 -1.42
C VAL A 112 6.78 8.26 -2.74
N GLU A 113 6.59 7.55 -3.84
CA GLU A 113 6.65 8.12 -5.19
C GLU A 113 5.28 8.54 -5.70
N ARG A 114 4.30 7.64 -5.57
CA ARG A 114 2.90 7.85 -5.98
C ARG A 114 1.96 7.07 -5.08
N ILE A 115 0.76 7.60 -4.90
CA ILE A 115 -0.35 6.86 -4.28
C ILE A 115 -1.55 6.88 -5.21
N GLY A 116 -2.01 5.69 -5.60
CA GLY A 116 -3.26 5.51 -6.31
C GLY A 116 -4.43 5.27 -5.36
N ILE A 117 -5.57 5.90 -5.64
CA ILE A 117 -6.83 5.70 -4.92
C ILE A 117 -7.89 5.30 -5.95
N LEU A 118 -8.60 4.20 -5.68
CA LEU A 118 -9.68 3.71 -6.53
C LEU A 118 -10.82 3.18 -5.67
N THR A 119 -12.01 3.72 -5.85
CA THR A 119 -13.23 3.23 -5.19
C THR A 119 -13.80 2.01 -5.91
N LYS A 120 -14.67 1.29 -5.22
CA LYS A 120 -15.35 0.12 -5.76
C LYS A 120 -16.18 0.44 -7.00
N SER A 121 -16.92 1.53 -6.94
CA SER A 121 -17.79 2.00 -8.03
C SER A 121 -16.96 2.38 -9.27
N GLU A 122 -15.84 3.07 -9.09
CA GLU A 122 -14.90 3.40 -10.18
C GLU A 122 -14.31 2.13 -10.81
N PHE A 123 -13.95 1.13 -9.99
CA PHE A 123 -13.46 -0.15 -10.48
C PHE A 123 -14.51 -0.92 -11.28
N GLU A 124 -15.74 -0.99 -10.78
CA GLU A 124 -16.86 -1.63 -11.49
C GLU A 124 -17.17 -0.92 -12.80
N PHE A 125 -17.18 0.41 -12.80
CA PHE A 125 -17.32 1.20 -14.03
C PHE A 125 -16.17 0.92 -15.01
N ALA A 126 -14.92 0.89 -14.56
CA ALA A 126 -13.79 0.57 -15.43
C ALA A 126 -13.93 -0.82 -16.10
N ARG A 127 -14.54 -1.79 -15.42
CA ARG A 127 -14.82 -3.13 -15.96
C ARG A 127 -15.91 -3.14 -17.02
N THR A 128 -16.92 -2.27 -16.92
CA THR A 128 -17.93 -2.14 -18.00
C THR A 128 -17.31 -1.54 -19.27
N GLN A 129 -16.32 -0.64 -19.09
CA GLN A 129 -15.61 0.02 -20.18
C GLN A 129 -14.51 -0.85 -20.81
N SER A 130 -14.02 -1.88 -20.11
CA SER A 130 -12.92 -2.72 -20.61
C SER A 130 -12.92 -4.13 -20.04
N LYS A 131 -13.01 -5.13 -20.93
CA LYS A 131 -12.94 -6.56 -20.57
C LYS A 131 -11.58 -7.02 -20.03
N LYS A 132 -10.56 -6.14 -20.03
CA LYS A 132 -9.20 -6.49 -19.56
C LYS A 132 -9.09 -6.60 -18.03
N TYR A 133 -10.04 -6.02 -17.29
CA TYR A 133 -10.04 -6.01 -15.84
C TYR A 133 -10.89 -7.15 -15.28
N GLY A 134 -10.22 -8.20 -14.79
CA GLY A 134 -10.88 -9.30 -14.09
C GLY A 134 -11.47 -8.88 -12.73
N LEU A 135 -12.20 -9.78 -12.07
CA LEU A 135 -12.82 -9.53 -10.75
C LEU A 135 -11.77 -9.29 -9.65
N THR A 136 -10.64 -9.98 -9.72
CA THR A 136 -9.56 -9.93 -8.71
C THR A 136 -8.21 -9.73 -9.39
N PRO A 137 -7.97 -8.56 -10.01
CA PRO A 137 -6.74 -8.32 -10.75
C PRO A 137 -5.55 -8.23 -9.77
N TYR A 138 -4.37 -8.58 -10.26
CA TYR A 138 -3.13 -8.23 -9.57
C TYR A 138 -3.01 -6.70 -9.53
N CYS A 139 -2.56 -6.14 -8.42
CA CYS A 139 -2.25 -4.72 -8.38
C CYS A 139 -0.89 -4.49 -9.06
N GLN A 140 -0.87 -3.76 -10.17
CA GLN A 140 0.28 -3.60 -11.05
C GLN A 140 0.72 -2.15 -11.11
N LEU A 141 2.02 -1.89 -11.20
CA LEU A 141 2.57 -0.52 -11.28
C LEU A 141 1.94 0.30 -12.42
N THR A 142 1.67 -0.36 -13.55
CA THR A 142 1.03 0.26 -14.73
C THR A 142 -0.38 0.77 -14.46
N MET A 143 -1.04 0.35 -13.37
CA MET A 143 -2.33 0.90 -12.95
C MET A 143 -2.24 2.38 -12.57
N LEU A 144 -1.08 2.85 -12.10
CA LEU A 144 -0.83 4.25 -11.73
C LEU A 144 -0.48 5.14 -12.93
N ASN A 145 -0.27 4.57 -14.12
CA ASN A 145 0.03 5.36 -15.32
C ASN A 145 -1.24 6.07 -15.83
N PRO A 146 -1.13 7.17 -16.60
CA PRO A 146 -2.30 7.93 -17.06
C PRO A 146 -3.37 7.12 -17.82
N LYS A 147 -2.96 6.05 -18.52
CA LYS A 147 -3.88 5.12 -19.24
C LYS A 147 -4.17 3.83 -18.45
N GLY A 148 -3.61 3.71 -17.25
CA GLY A 148 -3.80 2.62 -16.31
C GLY A 148 -5.17 2.65 -15.64
N LEU A 149 -5.49 1.61 -14.87
CA LEU A 149 -6.78 1.51 -14.17
C LEU A 149 -7.01 2.70 -13.25
N ILE A 150 -6.08 2.97 -12.34
CA ILE A 150 -6.23 4.03 -11.35
C ILE A 150 -6.02 5.40 -12.03
N GLY A 151 -4.99 5.54 -12.88
CA GLY A 151 -4.75 6.81 -13.56
C GLY A 151 -5.86 7.27 -14.49
N LYS A 152 -6.70 6.36 -15.02
CA LYS A 152 -7.83 6.71 -15.87
C LYS A 152 -9.16 6.87 -15.11
N TYR A 153 -9.39 6.07 -14.08
CA TYR A 153 -10.72 5.95 -13.44
C TYR A 153 -10.74 6.37 -11.97
N GLY A 154 -9.59 6.49 -11.31
CA GLY A 154 -9.48 6.93 -9.93
C GLY A 154 -8.57 8.16 -9.82
N THR A 155 -7.83 8.25 -8.72
CA THR A 155 -6.91 9.37 -8.45
C THR A 155 -5.49 8.85 -8.28
N VAL A 156 -4.50 9.58 -8.81
CA VAL A 156 -3.07 9.30 -8.56
C VAL A 156 -2.42 10.55 -8.01
N LEU A 157 -2.06 10.51 -6.73
CA LEU A 157 -1.28 11.54 -6.06
C LEU A 157 0.19 11.35 -6.42
N GLN A 158 0.82 12.42 -6.91
CA GLN A 158 2.24 12.47 -7.26
C GLN A 158 3.08 12.90 -6.06
N LYS A 159 4.40 12.64 -6.11
CA LYS A 159 5.34 12.97 -5.04
C LYS A 159 5.20 14.39 -4.49
N ASN A 160 5.12 15.39 -5.37
CA ASN A 160 4.96 16.80 -4.98
C ASN A 160 3.67 17.09 -4.20
N GLU A 161 2.59 16.34 -4.43
CA GLU A 161 1.33 16.46 -3.68
C GLU A 161 1.39 15.75 -2.32
N LEU A 162 2.30 14.77 -2.19
CA LEU A 162 2.50 13.95 -1.00
C LEU A 162 3.51 14.57 -0.03
N GLU A 163 4.51 15.30 -0.53
CA GLU A 163 5.49 16.02 0.29
C GLU A 163 4.83 16.99 1.27
N ALA A 164 3.74 17.66 0.86
CA ALA A 164 2.96 18.53 1.73
C ALA A 164 2.23 17.79 2.87
N LYS A 165 2.16 16.46 2.82
CA LYS A 165 1.42 15.62 3.78
C LYS A 165 2.33 14.86 4.76
N ALA A 166 3.66 14.95 4.62
CA ALA A 166 4.65 14.30 5.50
C ALA A 166 4.33 12.81 5.78
N LEU A 167 4.05 12.05 4.72
CA LEU A 167 3.58 10.66 4.83
C LEU A 167 4.71 9.65 5.05
N LEU A 168 5.98 10.09 5.00
CA LEU A 168 7.21 9.46 5.50
C LEU A 168 8.38 10.44 5.32
#